data_AF-A0A633C520-F1
#
_entry.id   AF-A0A633C520-F1
#
_cell.length_a   1.000
_cell.length_b   1.000
_cell.length_c   1.000
_cell.angle_alpha   90.00
_cell.angle_beta   90.00
_cell.angle_gamma   90.00
#
_symmetry.space_group_name_H-M   'P 1'
#
loop_
_entity.id
_entity.type
_entity.pdbx_description
1 polymer ?
#
loop_
_entity_poly.entity_id
_entity_poly.type
_entity_poly.pdbx_seq_one_letter_code
_entity_poly.pdbx_strand_id
1 'polypeptide(L)'
;QPVPVVPDEMATSDDMNLYQKSFAQGWNACRAAMLQGGQPVSNRDELSSPVIPDGYALVPIVPTEYMVINGFESEPDPHFSDEKVWAEYEALSGCRRAARRAELCWAAMIKAAPKQEGNNG
;
A
#
# COMPACT_ATOMS: atom_id res chain seq x y z
N GLN A 1 26.50 0.07 -20.93
CA GLN A 1 25.19 0.68 -20.65
C GLN A 1 24.13 -0.26 -21.19
N PRO A 2 23.16 -0.74 -20.40
CA PRO A 2 22.10 -1.58 -20.93
C PRO A 2 21.22 -0.73 -21.84
N VAL A 3 20.98 -1.23 -23.06
CA VAL A 3 20.16 -0.55 -24.05
C VAL A 3 18.72 -0.51 -23.52
N PRO A 4 18.05 0.66 -23.49
CA PRO A 4 16.63 0.71 -23.20
C PRO A 4 15.90 -0.14 -24.25
N VAL A 5 15.34 -1.27 -23.83
CA VAL A 5 14.55 -2.13 -24.71
C VAL A 5 13.17 -1.50 -24.84
N VAL A 6 13.09 -0.45 -25.65
CA VAL A 6 11.81 0.13 -26.05
C VAL A 6 11.20 -0.80 -27.10
N PRO A 7 9.95 -1.28 -26.91
CA PRO A 7 9.31 -2.13 -27.89
C PRO A 7 9.07 -1.44 -29.23
N ASP A 8 8.91 -2.22 -30.30
CA ASP A 8 8.59 -1.71 -31.63
C ASP A 8 7.20 -1.08 -31.68
N GLU A 9 7.00 -0.17 -32.65
CA GLU A 9 5.71 0.48 -32.89
C GLU A 9 4.73 -0.47 -33.57
N MET A 10 3.46 -0.44 -33.16
CA MET A 10 2.41 -1.20 -33.84
C MET A 10 1.74 -0.35 -34.92
N ALA A 11 1.63 -0.91 -36.12
CA ALA A 11 0.91 -0.29 -37.21
C ALA A 11 -0.60 -0.23 -36.92
N THR A 12 -1.23 0.89 -37.27
CA THR A 12 -2.70 1.00 -37.32
C THR A 12 -3.17 0.92 -38.77
N SER A 13 -4.27 0.20 -39.02
CA SER A 13 -4.88 0.00 -40.34
C SER A 13 -6.39 0.10 -40.22
N ASP A 14 -7.05 0.56 -41.28
CA ASP A 14 -8.50 0.71 -41.33
C ASP A 14 -9.24 -0.64 -41.27
N ASP A 15 -8.61 -1.72 -41.73
CA ASP A 15 -9.15 -3.08 -41.72
C ASP A 15 -9.20 -3.73 -40.32
N MET A 16 -8.59 -3.09 -39.32
CA MET A 16 -8.60 -3.61 -37.95
C MET A 16 -9.94 -3.40 -37.25
N ASN A 17 -10.34 -4.39 -36.44
CA ASN A 17 -11.49 -4.23 -35.57
C ASN A 17 -11.21 -3.25 -34.41
N LEU A 18 -12.27 -2.83 -33.72
CA LEU A 18 -12.17 -1.82 -32.66
C LEU A 18 -11.20 -2.21 -31.54
N TYR A 19 -11.14 -3.50 -31.17
CA TYR A 19 -10.25 -4.00 -30.12
C TYR A 19 -8.77 -3.97 -30.55
N GLN A 20 -8.49 -4.30 -31.80
CA GLN A 20 -7.13 -4.25 -32.34
C GLN A 20 -6.63 -2.81 -32.45
N LYS A 21 -7.50 -1.88 -32.86
CA LYS A 21 -7.19 -0.45 -32.91
C LYS A 21 -6.90 0.12 -31.52
N SER A 22 -7.73 -0.19 -30.52
CA SER A 22 -7.52 0.30 -29.15
C SER A 22 -6.25 -0.26 -28.51
N PHE A 23 -5.93 -1.54 -28.79
CA PHE A 23 -4.68 -2.15 -28.34
C PHE A 23 -3.45 -1.48 -28.96
N ALA A 24 -3.45 -1.26 -30.28
CA ALA A 24 -2.37 -0.56 -30.99
C ALA A 24 -2.14 0.86 -30.46
N GLN A 25 -3.22 1.60 -30.20
CA GLN A 25 -3.16 2.94 -29.62
C GLN A 25 -2.57 2.94 -28.21
N GLY A 26 -3.05 2.05 -27.32
CA GLY A 26 -2.55 1.97 -25.94
C GLY A 26 -1.07 1.57 -25.87
N TRP A 27 -0.66 0.64 -26.71
CA TRP A 27 0.74 0.23 -26.84
C TRP A 27 1.64 1.36 -27.33
N ASN A 28 1.25 2.05 -28.41
CA ASN A 28 2.04 3.14 -28.96
C ASN A 28 2.11 4.33 -27.99
N ALA A 29 1.06 4.57 -27.19
CA ALA A 29 1.08 5.57 -26.12
C ALA A 29 2.08 5.19 -25.00
N CYS A 30 2.10 3.92 -24.59
CA CYS A 30 3.05 3.42 -23.59
C CYS A 30 4.51 3.50 -24.10
N ARG A 31 4.73 3.10 -25.36
CA ARG A 31 6.01 3.26 -26.06
C ARG A 31 6.45 4.71 -26.11
N ALA A 32 5.56 5.64 -26.45
CA ALA A 32 5.85 7.07 -26.46
C ALA A 32 6.23 7.58 -25.06
N ALA A 33 5.54 7.13 -24.01
CA ALA A 33 5.88 7.48 -22.63
C ALA A 33 7.27 6.94 -22.22
N MET A 34 7.65 5.74 -22.63
CA MET A 34 8.99 5.20 -22.39
C MET A 34 10.08 6.01 -23.11
N LEU A 35 9.79 6.54 -24.31
CA LEU A 35 10.70 7.43 -25.05
C LEU A 35 10.76 8.85 -24.45
N GLN A 36 9.64 9.37 -23.96
CA GLN A 36 9.55 10.71 -23.35
C GLN A 36 10.09 10.74 -21.92
N GLY A 37 9.92 9.67 -21.15
CA GLY A 37 10.45 9.51 -19.78
C GLY A 37 11.97 9.41 -19.70
N GLY A 38 12.68 9.49 -20.83
CA GLY A 38 14.13 9.63 -20.90
C GLY A 38 14.66 11.04 -20.65
N GLN A 39 13.81 12.05 -20.40
CA GLN A 39 14.29 13.33 -19.91
C GLN A 39 14.83 13.17 -18.48
N PRO A 40 16.06 13.63 -18.18
CA PRO A 40 16.51 13.69 -16.80
C PRO A 40 15.57 14.66 -16.07
N VAL A 41 14.84 14.14 -15.09
CA VAL A 41 14.22 14.98 -14.06
C VAL A 41 15.34 15.80 -13.42
N SER A 42 15.44 17.06 -13.82
CA SER A 42 16.47 18.00 -13.34
C SER A 42 16.35 18.26 -11.84
N ASN A 43 15.18 18.00 -11.24
CA ASN A 43 14.93 18.24 -9.83
C ASN A 43 14.36 16.98 -9.18
N ARG A 44 15.25 16.13 -8.68
CA ARG A 44 14.91 15.01 -7.80
C ARG A 44 14.50 15.49 -6.38
N ASP A 45 14.70 16.79 -6.11
CA ASP A 45 14.45 17.45 -4.82
C ASP A 45 13.05 18.07 -4.68
N GLU A 46 12.18 18.02 -5.70
CA GLU A 46 10.82 18.61 -5.66
C GLU A 46 9.68 17.58 -5.65
N LEU A 47 9.95 16.32 -5.30
CA LEU A 47 8.87 15.41 -4.90
C LEU A 47 8.44 15.80 -3.49
N SER A 48 7.49 16.73 -3.39
CA SER A 48 6.73 16.99 -2.17
C SER A 48 6.31 15.64 -1.60
N SER A 49 6.80 15.28 -0.42
CA SER A 49 6.43 14.03 0.24
C SER A 49 4.90 13.92 0.26
N PRO A 50 4.31 12.75 -0.05
CA PRO A 50 2.86 12.61 -0.07
C PRO A 50 2.26 13.11 1.25
N VAL A 51 1.38 14.11 1.17
CA VAL A 51 0.65 14.59 2.36
C VAL A 51 -0.29 13.48 2.79
N ILE A 52 -0.08 12.93 3.98
CA ILE A 52 -0.96 11.92 4.58
C ILE A 52 -2.18 12.65 5.14
N PRO A 53 -3.41 12.32 4.73
CA PRO A 53 -4.61 12.97 5.27
C PRO A 53 -4.78 12.68 6.76
N ASP A 54 -5.50 13.57 7.46
CA ASP A 54 -5.85 13.36 8.87
C ASP A 54 -6.60 12.03 9.05
N GLY A 55 -6.18 11.24 10.04
CA GLY A 55 -6.74 9.92 10.33
C GLY A 55 -6.12 8.76 9.55
N TYR A 56 -5.15 9.02 8.67
CA TYR A 56 -4.39 7.98 7.96
C TYR A 56 -2.99 7.78 8.56
N ALA A 57 -2.46 6.56 8.48
CA ALA A 57 -1.11 6.21 8.90
C ALA A 57 -0.38 5.47 7.76
N LEU A 58 0.92 5.74 7.60
CA LEU A 58 1.76 4.97 6.69
C LEU A 58 2.13 3.64 7.34
N VAL A 59 1.81 2.56 6.65
CA VAL A 59 2.19 1.20 7.05
C VAL A 59 2.98 0.53 5.92
N PRO A 60 4.04 -0.25 6.23
CA PRO A 60 4.76 -1.03 5.23
C PRO A 60 3.84 -1.97 4.44
N ILE A 61 4.08 -2.09 3.13
CA ILE A 61 3.33 -3.04 2.27
C ILE A 61 3.57 -4.49 2.73
N VAL A 62 4.79 -4.79 3.16
CA VAL A 62 5.15 -6.06 3.80
C VAL A 62 5.33 -5.77 5.29
N PRO A 63 4.51 -6.35 6.18
CA PRO A 63 4.63 -6.11 7.61
C PRO A 63 5.96 -6.64 8.13
N THR A 64 6.56 -5.92 9.09
CA THR A 64 7.74 -6.41 9.80
C THR A 64 7.36 -7.56 10.73
N GLU A 65 8.32 -8.40 11.09
CA GLU A 65 8.10 -9.48 12.08
C GLU A 65 7.50 -8.93 13.38
N TYR A 66 7.99 -7.78 13.84
CA TYR A 66 7.47 -7.12 15.04
C TYR A 66 6.00 -6.71 14.91
N MET A 67 5.58 -6.19 13.75
CA MET A 67 4.16 -5.88 13.49
C MET A 67 3.31 -7.16 13.53
N VAL A 68 3.80 -8.24 12.91
CA VAL A 68 3.08 -9.52 12.86
C VAL A 68 2.89 -10.08 14.26
N ILE A 69 3.95 -10.16 15.06
CA ILE A 69 3.89 -10.69 16.43
C ILE A 69 2.92 -9.86 17.28
N ASN A 70 3.06 -8.53 17.30
CA ASN A 70 2.18 -7.66 18.08
C ASN A 70 0.72 -7.73 17.60
N GLY A 71 0.49 -7.90 16.30
CA GLY A 71 -0.85 -8.09 15.75
C GLY A 71 -1.51 -9.37 16.28
N PHE A 72 -0.83 -10.51 16.12
CA PHE A 72 -1.36 -11.81 16.58
C PHE A 72 -1.52 -11.91 18.09
N GLU A 73 -0.63 -11.28 18.87
CA GLU A 73 -0.65 -11.31 20.33
C GLU A 73 -1.51 -10.19 20.96
N SER A 74 -2.20 -9.38 20.15
CA SER A 74 -3.02 -8.25 20.64
C SER A 74 -4.33 -8.64 21.33
N GLU A 75 -4.66 -9.94 21.37
CA GLU A 75 -5.91 -10.41 21.95
C GLU A 75 -5.93 -10.25 23.48
N PRO A 76 -7.07 -9.88 24.08
CA PRO A 76 -7.16 -9.81 25.53
C PRO A 76 -7.02 -11.21 26.13
N ASP A 77 -6.13 -11.34 27.11
CA ASP A 77 -5.84 -12.57 27.83
C ASP A 77 -6.06 -12.35 29.33
N PRO A 78 -6.74 -13.25 30.05
CA PRO A 78 -7.05 -13.08 31.47
C PRO A 78 -5.83 -12.97 32.38
N HIS A 79 -4.64 -13.39 31.93
CA HIS A 79 -3.39 -13.27 32.67
C HIS A 79 -2.70 -11.91 32.46
N PHE A 80 -2.93 -11.26 31.31
CA PHE A 80 -2.18 -10.07 30.89
C PHE A 80 -3.04 -8.82 30.71
N SER A 81 -4.36 -8.96 30.64
CA SER A 81 -5.32 -7.86 30.42
C SER A 81 -6.06 -7.48 31.70
N ASP A 82 -6.47 -6.22 31.78
CA ASP A 82 -7.34 -5.75 32.86
C ASP A 82 -8.65 -6.57 32.90
N GLU A 83 -9.13 -6.86 34.12
CA GLU A 83 -10.35 -7.67 34.34
C GLU A 83 -11.55 -7.13 33.55
N LYS A 84 -11.70 -5.80 33.47
CA LYS A 84 -12.76 -5.15 32.71
C LYS A 84 -12.65 -5.41 31.20
N VAL A 85 -11.43 -5.34 30.64
CA VAL A 85 -11.18 -5.57 29.21
C VAL A 85 -11.46 -7.04 28.87
N TRP A 86 -11.03 -7.96 29.74
CA TRP A 86 -11.32 -9.38 29.60
C TRP A 86 -12.82 -9.67 29.68
N ALA A 87 -13.53 -9.11 30.66
CA ALA A 87 -14.97 -9.31 30.84
C ALA A 87 -15.80 -8.76 29.66
N GLU A 88 -15.47 -7.56 29.17
CA GLU A 88 -16.11 -6.99 27.97
C GLU A 88 -15.87 -7.87 26.74
N TYR A 89 -14.67 -8.42 26.61
CA TYR A 89 -14.32 -9.30 25.51
C TYR A 89 -15.01 -10.69 25.59
N GLU A 90 -15.18 -11.27 26.79
CA GLU A 90 -15.94 -12.50 27.05
C GLU A 90 -17.45 -12.34 26.82
N ALA A 91 -18.00 -11.16 27.07
CA ALA A 91 -19.39 -10.87 26.74
C ALA A 91 -19.67 -10.86 25.22
N LEU A 92 -18.64 -10.69 24.38
CA LEU A 92 -18.78 -10.76 22.92
C LEU A 92 -18.85 -12.22 22.46
N SER A 93 -19.77 -12.50 21.55
CA SER A 93 -19.95 -13.82 20.94
C SER A 93 -20.03 -13.77 19.41
N GLY A 94 -19.69 -14.90 18.78
CA GLY A 94 -19.75 -15.06 17.32
C GLY A 94 -18.95 -14.00 16.56
N CYS A 95 -19.54 -13.44 15.51
CA CYS A 95 -18.91 -12.44 14.65
C CYS A 95 -18.44 -11.19 15.40
N ARG A 96 -19.07 -10.81 16.51
CA ARG A 96 -18.68 -9.62 17.27
C ARG A 96 -17.33 -9.80 17.96
N ARG A 97 -17.08 -10.99 18.52
CA ARG A 97 -15.80 -11.34 19.14
C ARG A 97 -14.69 -11.42 18.10
N ALA A 98 -14.98 -12.05 16.95
CA ALA A 98 -14.04 -12.14 15.84
C ALA A 98 -13.69 -10.75 15.27
N ALA A 99 -14.68 -9.87 15.10
CA ALA A 99 -14.44 -8.50 14.67
C ALA A 99 -13.56 -7.75 15.68
N ARG A 100 -13.83 -7.90 16.98
CA ARG A 100 -13.01 -7.25 18.02
C ARG A 100 -11.56 -7.71 18.01
N ARG A 101 -11.29 -9.01 17.79
CA ARG A 101 -9.92 -9.52 17.63
C ARG A 101 -9.21 -8.88 16.44
N ALA A 102 -9.89 -8.79 15.29
CA ALA A 102 -9.32 -8.19 14.09
C ALA A 102 -9.01 -6.69 14.28
N GLU A 103 -9.90 -5.95 14.95
CA GLU A 103 -9.67 -4.55 15.32
C GLU A 103 -8.43 -4.38 16.21
N LEU A 104 -8.28 -5.22 17.24
CA LEU A 104 -7.14 -5.16 18.15
C LEU A 104 -5.83 -5.50 17.43
N CYS A 105 -5.85 -6.52 16.56
CA CYS A 105 -4.71 -6.91 15.74
C CYS A 105 -4.27 -5.76 14.83
N TRP A 106 -5.21 -5.18 14.10
CA TRP A 106 -4.94 -4.04 13.22
C TRP A 106 -4.42 -2.82 13.98
N ALA A 107 -5.01 -2.49 15.13
CA ALA A 107 -4.57 -1.39 15.97
C ALA A 107 -3.14 -1.59 16.49
N ALA A 108 -2.79 -2.81 16.93
CA ALA A 108 -1.44 -3.15 17.36
C ALA A 108 -0.44 -3.05 16.21
N MET A 109 -0.79 -3.53 15.01
CA MET A 109 0.05 -3.41 13.82
C MET A 109 0.30 -1.95 13.43
N ILE A 110 -0.71 -1.07 13.46
CA ILE A 110 -0.53 0.36 13.21
C ILE A 110 0.36 1.00 14.28
N LYS A 111 0.18 0.65 15.55
CA LYS A 111 1.00 1.18 16.64
C LYS A 111 2.47 0.76 16.53
N ALA A 112 2.71 -0.45 16.06
CA ALA A 112 4.04 -1.01 15.80
C ALA A 112 4.65 -0.57 14.47
N ALA A 113 3.90 0.14 13.62
CA ALA A 113 4.40 0.62 12.34
C ALA A 113 5.56 1.62 12.56
N PRO A 114 6.58 1.62 11.68
CA PRO A 114 7.66 2.59 11.74
C PRO A 114 7.10 4.01 11.66
N LYS A 115 7.36 4.82 12.69
CA LYS A 115 7.01 6.24 12.67
C LYS A 115 8.01 6.95 11.78
N GLN A 116 7.54 7.85 10.91
CA GLN A 116 8.42 8.76 10.19
C GLN A 116 9.24 9.51 11.24
N GLU A 117 10.58 9.43 11.16
CA GLU A 117 11.42 10.35 11.93
C GLU A 117 11.06 11.77 11.48
N GLY A 118 10.60 12.59 12.40
CA GLY A 118 10.19 13.95 12.07
C GLY A 118 11.39 14.71 11.50
N ASN A 119 11.33 15.05 10.21
CA ASN A 119 12.12 16.14 9.65
C ASN A 119 11.59 17.45 10.25
N ASN A 120 11.91 17.69 11.51
CA ASN A 120 11.72 18.99 12.15
C ASN A 120 12.95 19.83 11.80
N GLY A 121 12.80 20.65 10.76
CA GLY A 121 13.62 21.84 10.56
C GLY A 121 13.32 22.92 11.58
#